data_AF-A0A2P8VDN5-F1
#
_entry.id   AF-A0A2P8VDN5-F1
#
_cell.length_a   1.000
_cell.length_b   1.000
_cell.length_c   1.000
_cell.angle_alpha   90.00
_cell.angle_beta   90.00
_cell.angle_gamma   90.00
#
_symmetry.space_group_name_H-M   'P 1'
#
loop_
_entity.id
_entity.type
_entity.pdbx_description
1 polymer ?
#
loop_
_entity_poly.entity_id
_entity_poly.type
_entity_poly.pdbx_seq_one_letter_code
_entity_poly.pdbx_strand_id
1 'polypeptide(L)' 'MTDEKCVRCGGDQLVEGAVVWNAPLRFKREGAGHFNRGTQVNAVACETCGHIDL' A
#
# COMPACT_ATOMS: atom_id res chain seq x y z
N MET A 1 -2.58 17.67 -10.66
CA MET A 1 -2.05 16.87 -9.56
C MET A 1 -3.27 16.45 -8.77
N THR A 2 -3.58 15.16 -8.74
CA THR A 2 -4.71 14.62 -8.00
C THR A 2 -4.44 14.81 -6.51
N ASP A 3 -5.33 15.49 -5.79
CA ASP A 3 -5.30 15.60 -4.32
C ASP A 3 -5.61 14.23 -3.70
N GLU A 4 -4.64 13.32 -3.73
CA GLU A 4 -4.77 12.06 -3.01
C GLU A 4 -4.77 12.32 -1.51
N LYS A 5 -5.76 11.75 -0.82
CA LYS A 5 -5.92 11.84 0.63
C LYS A 5 -5.92 10.43 1.21
N CYS A 6 -5.41 10.31 2.43
CA CYS A 6 -5.45 9.06 3.16
C CYS A 6 -6.88 8.56 3.31
N VAL A 7 -7.19 7.38 2.77
CA VAL A 7 -8.52 6.75 2.84
C VAL A 7 -9.01 6.52 4.27
N ARG A 8 -8.09 6.44 5.24
CA ARG A 8 -8.40 6.19 6.65
C ARG A 8 -8.70 7.45 7.46
N CYS A 9 -7.95 8.54 7.25
CA CYS A 9 -8.02 9.73 8.10
C CYS A 9 -8.26 11.05 7.35
N GLY A 10 -8.24 11.04 6.02
CA GLY A 10 -8.39 12.23 5.19
C GLY A 10 -7.17 13.16 5.17
N GLY A 11 -6.07 12.80 5.84
CA GLY A 11 -4.81 13.53 5.82
C GLY A 11 -4.17 13.55 4.43
N ASP A 12 -3.42 14.61 4.16
CA ASP A 12 -2.77 14.92 2.87
C ASP A 12 -1.25 14.66 2.88
N GLN A 13 -0.67 14.38 4.05
CA GLN A 13 0.72 13.97 4.19
C GLN A 13 0.90 12.50 3.79
N LEU A 14 1.03 12.28 2.49
CA LEU A 14 1.27 10.98 1.89
C LEU A 14 2.72 10.86 1.41
N VAL A 15 3.36 9.73 1.73
CA VAL A 15 4.72 9.41 1.33
C VAL A 15 4.70 8.12 0.52
N GLU A 16 5.20 8.20 -0.72
CA GLU A 16 5.40 7.05 -1.58
C GLU A 16 6.66 6.28 -1.19
N GLY A 17 6.60 4.96 -1.31
CA GLY A 17 7.73 4.08 -1.07
C GLY A 17 7.50 2.70 -1.65
N ALA A 18 8.31 1.74 -1.22
CA ALA A 18 8.14 0.34 -1.57
C ALA A 18 8.30 -0.54 -0.33
N VAL A 19 7.46 -1.56 -0.21
CA VAL A 19 7.59 -2.60 0.80
C VAL A 19 8.07 -3.89 0.16
N VAL A 20 8.91 -4.64 0.87
CA VAL A 20 9.32 -5.98 0.43
C VAL A 20 8.32 -6.99 0.98
N TRP A 21 7.65 -7.67 0.06
CA TRP A 21 6.64 -8.66 0.39
C TRP A 21 7.27 -9.93 0.99
N ASN A 22 7.02 -10.23 2.26
CA ASN A 22 7.74 -11.31 2.96
C ASN A 22 6.92 -12.60 3.19
N ALA A 23 5.66 -12.68 2.74
CA ALA A 23 4.83 -13.88 2.91
C ALA A 23 4.05 -14.22 1.63
N PRO A 24 3.94 -15.49 1.21
CA PRO A 24 3.07 -15.85 0.10
C PRO A 24 1.59 -15.64 0.50
N LEU A 25 0.93 -14.63 -0.07
CA LEU A 25 -0.53 -14.49 0.09
C LEU A 25 -1.23 -15.17 -1.08
N ARG A 26 -2.21 -16.02 -0.74
CA ARG A 26 -3.25 -16.44 -1.68
C ARG A 26 -4.43 -15.52 -1.48
N PHE A 27 -4.54 -14.49 -2.31
CA PHE A 27 -5.73 -13.65 -2.28
C PHE A 27 -6.93 -14.42 -2.82
N LYS A 28 -8.13 -14.04 -2.38
CA LYS A 28 -9.38 -14.54 -2.99
C LYS A 28 -9.35 -14.22 -4.49
N ARG A 29 -10.01 -15.05 -5.30
CA ARG A 29 -10.01 -15.02 -6.79
C ARG A 29 -10.34 -13.66 -7.42
N GLU A 30 -10.88 -12.71 -6.65
CA GLU A 30 -11.25 -11.38 -7.13
C GLU A 30 -10.17 -10.35 -6.76
N GLY A 31 -9.33 -10.01 -7.74
CA GLY A 31 -8.73 -8.67 -7.82
C GLY A 31 -7.31 -8.46 -7.30
N ALA A 32 -6.76 -9.32 -6.42
CA ALA A 32 -5.40 -9.11 -5.93
C ALA A 32 -4.40 -10.06 -6.63
N GLY A 33 -3.41 -9.47 -7.29
CA GLY A 33 -2.37 -10.18 -8.04
C GLY A 33 -1.55 -11.17 -7.20
N HIS A 34 -0.74 -11.99 -7.86
CA HIS A 34 0.18 -12.90 -7.19
C HIS A 34 1.52 -12.20 -6.91
N PHE A 35 1.85 -12.01 -5.64
CA PHE A 35 3.17 -11.52 -5.22
C PHE A 35 4.02 -12.67 -4.71
N ASN A 36 5.24 -12.79 -5.25
CA ASN A 36 6.23 -13.72 -4.72
C ASN A 36 6.86 -13.14 -3.46
N ARG A 37 7.41 -14.01 -2.61
CA ARG A 37 8.27 -13.56 -1.52
C ARG A 37 9.48 -12.81 -2.11
N GLY A 38 9.79 -11.65 -1.55
CA GLY A 38 10.85 -10.76 -2.02
C GLY A 38 10.42 -9.77 -3.10
N THR A 39 9.18 -9.85 -3.61
CA THR A 39 8.67 -8.85 -4.56
C THR A 39 8.56 -7.48 -3.87
N GLN A 40 9.11 -6.45 -4.51
CA GLN A 40 8.86 -5.06 -4.10
C GLN A 40 7.50 -4.63 -4.65
N VAL A 41 6.70 -4.05 -3.77
CA VAL A 41 5.37 -3.51 -4.09
C VAL A 41 5.37 -2.04 -3.72
N ASN A 42 4.86 -1.20 -4.61
CA ASN A 42 4.69 0.21 -4.32
C ASN A 42 3.73 0.36 -3.14
N ALA A 43 4.01 1.30 -2.26
CA ALA A 43 3.21 1.56 -1.09
C ALA A 43 3.07 3.06 -0.89
N VAL A 44 1.93 3.48 -0.37
CA VAL A 44 1.70 4.86 0.06
C VAL A 44 1.42 4.85 1.55
N ALA A 45 2.23 5.57 2.32
CA ALA A 45 2.08 5.70 3.76
C ALA A 45 1.54 7.09 4.11
N CYS A 46 0.55 7.15 5.00
CA CYS A 46 0.08 8.41 5.58
C CYS A 46 0.87 8.73 6.85
N GLU A 47 1.59 9.85 6.87
CA GLU A 47 2.37 10.26 8.05
C GLU A 47 1.49 10.67 9.24
N THR A 48 0.27 11.14 8.96
CA THR A 48 -0.65 11.60 10.02
C THR A 48 -1.18 10.46 10.89
N CYS A 49 -1.52 9.31 10.30
CA CYS A 49 -2.14 8.19 11.03
C CYS A 49 -1.42 6.83 10.89
N GLY A 50 -0.34 6.77 10.10
CA GLY A 50 0.44 5.56 9.87
C GLY A 50 -0.26 4.49 9.01
N HIS A 51 -1.36 4.83 8.34
CA HIS A 51 -2.02 3.91 7.41
C HIS A 51 -1.16 3.69 6.17
N ILE A 52 -1.06 2.45 5.70
CA ILE A 52 -0.31 2.06 4.51
C ILE A 52 -1.28 1.43 3.52
N ASP A 53 -1.29 1.97 2.30
CA ASP A 53 -1.99 1.42 1.14
C ASP A 53 -0.97 0.75 0.20
N LEU A 54 -1.35 -0.39 -0.40
CA LEU A 54 -0.47 -1.29 -1.17
C LEU A 54 -1.03 -1.59 -2.56
#